data_AF-A0A9R0ZRN4-F1
#
_entry.id   AF-A0A9R0ZRN4-F1
#
_cell.length_a   1.000
_cell.length_b   1.000
_cell.length_c   1.000
_cell.angle_alpha   90.00
_cell.angle_beta   90.00
_cell.angle_gamma   90.00
#
_symmetry.space_group_name_H-M   'P 1'
#
loop_
_entity.id
_entity.type
_entity.pdbx_description
1 polymer ?
#
loop_
_entity_poly.entity_id
_entity_poly.type
_entity_poly.pdbx_seq_one_letter_code
_entity_poly.pdbx_strand_id
1 'polypeptide(L)'
;MSALSDKIVLLVTHQVDFLPVFDSILLMSDGEVILSAPYQDLLADCEEYKDLVNAHKDTMGISDLNNNSDSQRAKEVSIKETVGIHGSRYTESVKPSQENQLIRKEERETGDAGVKPYMLYLRQNKGFLYFSFCAISHIIFIAGQISQNSWMAANVQNPDVSTLKLIYVYIIIGVCTMLFLLSRSLGIVVLGIQTSRSLFSQLLNSFFRAPMSFFDSTPLGRVLSRVSSDLSIVDLDIPFAFVFSLSTSLNAYSNLGVLVVITWQALFVSVPMIVLRIWLQRYYLASARELMRINGTTKSALSNHLGESISGATTIRAFENEDRFFAKNLDLIDKNASPYFYNFAATEWLIQRLEIMSATVLSFSAFVMAISPQGTFSPGFVGMALSYGLSLNISFVFSIQCQCNLANQLISVERVNQYMDLQSEAAEAVEENRPLPDWPQDGNVEIRNLKVIRCEYIHIHLTG
;
A
#
# COMPACT_ATOMS: atom_id res chain seq x y z
N MET A 1 -8.19 -47.36 -4.44
CA MET A 1 -8.29 -46.40 -3.30
C MET A 1 -8.30 -47.20 -2.00
N SER A 2 -7.19 -47.30 -1.27
CA SER A 2 -7.11 -48.06 0.00
C SER A 2 -6.60 -47.23 1.19
N ALA A 3 -6.39 -45.92 1.02
CA ALA A 3 -5.74 -45.09 2.04
C ALA A 3 -6.62 -44.80 3.28
N LEU A 4 -7.92 -45.03 3.18
CA LEU A 4 -8.91 -44.74 4.22
C LEU A 4 -9.73 -45.98 4.63
N SER A 5 -9.43 -47.17 4.10
CA SER A 5 -10.25 -48.39 4.31
C SER A 5 -10.36 -48.79 5.78
N ASP A 6 -9.31 -48.51 6.56
CA ASP A 6 -9.21 -48.95 7.96
C ASP A 6 -9.51 -47.81 8.94
N LYS A 7 -10.00 -46.66 8.45
CA LYS A 7 -10.30 -45.47 9.26
C LYS A 7 -11.79 -45.15 9.24
N ILE A 8 -12.29 -44.61 10.35
CA ILE A 8 -13.67 -44.09 10.43
C ILE A 8 -13.74 -42.81 9.61
N VAL A 9 -14.67 -42.77 8.66
CA VAL A 9 -14.94 -41.60 7.81
C VAL A 9 -16.40 -41.21 7.98
N LEU A 10 -16.63 -39.95 8.31
CA LEU A 10 -17.97 -39.36 8.36
C LEU A 10 -18.06 -38.30 7.27
N LEU A 11 -19.02 -38.47 6.35
CA LEU A 11 -19.27 -37.53 5.26
C LEU A 11 -20.69 -36.97 5.40
N VAL A 12 -20.79 -35.64 5.41
CA VAL A 12 -22.07 -34.94 5.29
C VAL A 12 -22.20 -34.47 3.85
N THR A 13 -23.23 -34.94 3.15
CA THR A 13 -23.44 -34.64 1.73
C THR A 13 -24.92 -34.45 1.41
N HIS A 14 -25.21 -33.56 0.47
CA HIS A 14 -26.54 -33.44 -0.16
C HIS A 14 -26.63 -34.29 -1.44
N GLN A 15 -25.53 -34.87 -1.91
CA GLN A 15 -25.50 -35.73 -3.08
C GLN A 15 -25.95 -37.14 -2.70
N VAL A 16 -27.12 -37.53 -3.19
CA VAL A 16 -27.78 -38.78 -2.84
C VAL A 16 -27.12 -39.99 -3.53
N ASP A 17 -26.44 -39.76 -4.66
CA ASP A 17 -25.84 -40.80 -5.50
C ASP A 17 -24.76 -41.64 -4.82
N PHE A 18 -24.05 -41.07 -3.84
CA PHE A 18 -22.93 -41.74 -3.16
C PHE A 18 -23.37 -42.50 -1.89
N LEU A 19 -24.59 -42.28 -1.40
CA LEU A 19 -25.11 -42.88 -0.19
C LEU A 19 -25.13 -44.42 -0.19
N PRO A 20 -25.36 -45.14 -1.31
CA PRO A 20 -25.34 -46.61 -1.33
C PRO A 20 -23.99 -47.25 -0.97
N VAL A 21 -22.90 -46.48 -1.02
CA VAL A 21 -21.53 -46.97 -0.79
C VAL A 21 -21.15 -46.92 0.70
N PHE A 22 -21.92 -46.25 1.55
CA PHE A 22 -21.64 -46.10 2.98
C PHE A 22 -22.28 -47.20 3.83
N ASP A 23 -21.56 -47.62 4.88
CA ASP A 23 -22.00 -48.71 5.77
C ASP A 23 -23.21 -48.34 6.64
N SER A 24 -23.32 -47.07 7.04
CA SER A 24 -24.41 -46.54 7.87
C SER A 24 -24.68 -45.09 7.51
N ILE A 25 -25.96 -44.74 7.39
CA ILE A 25 -26.42 -43.38 7.09
C ILE A 25 -27.22 -42.86 8.28
N LEU A 26 -26.97 -41.62 8.68
CA LEU A 26 -27.76 -40.91 9.69
C LEU A 26 -28.58 -39.82 9.01
N LEU A 27 -29.90 -39.90 9.11
CA LEU A 27 -30.81 -38.87 8.64
C LEU A 27 -31.11 -37.89 9.79
N MET A 28 -30.95 -36.60 9.53
CA MET A 28 -31.25 -35.53 10.49
C MET A 28 -32.31 -34.59 9.92
N SER A 29 -33.29 -34.21 10.74
CA SER A 29 -34.24 -33.13 10.46
C SER A 29 -34.46 -32.31 11.73
N ASP A 30 -34.66 -31.00 11.57
CA ASP A 30 -34.92 -30.06 12.68
C ASP A 30 -33.91 -30.12 13.85
N GLY A 31 -32.67 -30.52 13.57
CA GLY A 31 -31.61 -30.66 14.58
C GLY A 31 -31.64 -31.96 15.39
N GLU A 32 -32.57 -32.88 15.09
CA GLU A 32 -32.68 -34.21 15.67
C GLU A 32 -32.29 -35.31 14.68
N VAL A 33 -31.73 -36.41 15.18
CA VAL A 33 -31.45 -37.61 14.37
C VAL A 33 -32.72 -38.44 14.29
N ILE A 34 -33.31 -38.53 13.10
CA ILE A 34 -34.56 -39.26 12.87
C ILE A 34 -34.30 -40.77 12.84
N LEU A 35 -33.32 -41.19 12.04
CA LEU A 35 -33.03 -42.61 11.80
C LEU A 35 -31.55 -42.83 11.51
N SER A 36 -31.03 -43.98 11.95
CA SER A 36 -29.70 -44.48 11.63
C SER A 36 -29.82 -45.91 11.14
N ALA A 37 -29.58 -46.16 9.86
CA ALA A 37 -29.61 -47.51 9.28
C ALA A 37 -28.76 -47.60 7.99
N PRO A 38 -28.52 -48.81 7.47
CA PRO A 38 -27.98 -49.01 6.13
C PRO A 38 -28.92 -48.46 5.04
N TYR A 39 -28.39 -48.19 3.84
CA TYR A 39 -29.15 -47.61 2.73
C TYR A 39 -30.44 -48.37 2.37
N GLN A 40 -30.40 -49.70 2.40
CA GLN A 40 -31.55 -50.54 2.03
C GLN A 40 -32.71 -50.44 3.04
N ASP A 41 -32.37 -50.32 4.33
CA ASP A 41 -33.36 -50.25 5.41
C ASP A 41 -33.98 -48.84 5.49
N LEU A 42 -33.19 -47.79 5.26
CA LEU A 42 -33.68 -46.41 5.14
C LEU A 42 -34.64 -46.22 3.96
N LEU A 43 -34.37 -46.87 2.84
CA LEU A 43 -35.26 -46.90 1.68
C LEU A 43 -36.52 -47.73 1.89
N ALA A 44 -36.57 -48.60 2.90
CA ALA A 44 -37.78 -49.34 3.22
C ALA A 44 -38.66 -48.56 4.21
N ASP A 45 -38.04 -48.04 5.28
CA ASP A 45 -38.72 -47.61 6.50
C ASP A 45 -39.02 -46.10 6.59
N CYS A 46 -38.39 -45.26 5.78
CA CYS A 46 -38.54 -43.80 5.87
C CYS A 46 -39.11 -43.17 4.60
N GLU A 47 -40.30 -42.53 4.71
CA GLU A 47 -40.96 -41.83 3.59
C GLU A 47 -40.23 -40.52 3.24
N GLU A 48 -39.77 -39.76 4.24
CA GLU A 48 -39.01 -38.52 4.03
C GLU A 48 -37.70 -38.73 3.26
N TYR A 49 -37.01 -39.86 3.50
CA TYR A 49 -35.80 -40.21 2.73
C TYR A 49 -36.13 -40.60 1.29
N LYS A 50 -37.23 -41.33 1.05
CA LYS A 50 -37.70 -41.67 -0.30
C LYS A 50 -38.02 -40.42 -1.11
N ASP A 51 -38.69 -39.45 -0.50
CA ASP A 51 -39.04 -38.18 -1.14
C ASP A 51 -37.80 -37.39 -1.54
N LEU A 52 -36.76 -37.38 -0.70
CA LEU A 52 -35.50 -36.70 -0.96
C LEU A 52 -34.73 -37.37 -2.12
N VAL A 53 -34.71 -38.71 -2.17
CA VAL A 53 -34.10 -39.48 -3.27
C VAL A 53 -34.85 -39.28 -4.58
N ASN A 54 -36.19 -39.26 -4.56
CA ASN A 54 -37.02 -39.07 -5.74
C ASN A 54 -36.92 -37.64 -6.28
N ALA A 55 -36.99 -36.63 -5.41
CA ALA A 55 -36.81 -35.23 -5.79
C ALA A 55 -35.44 -34.96 -6.45
N HIS A 56 -34.38 -35.66 -5.99
CA HIS A 56 -33.07 -35.56 -6.62
C HIS A 56 -33.03 -36.20 -8.02
N LYS A 57 -33.65 -37.37 -8.20
CA LYS A 57 -33.77 -38.04 -9.52
C LYS A 57 -34.55 -37.21 -10.53
N ASP A 58 -35.63 -36.56 -10.08
CA ASP A 58 -36.44 -35.68 -10.91
C ASP A 58 -35.67 -34.42 -11.33
N THR A 59 -34.82 -33.89 -10.45
CA THR A 59 -33.97 -32.72 -10.75
C THR A 59 -32.79 -33.06 -11.67
N MET A 60 -32.25 -34.28 -11.58
CA MET A 60 -31.16 -34.74 -12.45
C MET A 60 -31.64 -35.23 -13.84
N GLY A 61 -32.95 -35.22 -14.11
CA GLY A 61 -33.48 -35.56 -15.43
C GLY A 61 -33.20 -37.00 -15.85
N ILE A 62 -33.23 -37.95 -14.90
CA ILE A 62 -33.30 -39.39 -15.23
C ILE A 62 -34.76 -39.84 -15.11
N SER A 63 -35.61 -39.25 -15.95
CA SER A 63 -36.93 -39.77 -16.23
C SER A 63 -37.03 -39.95 -17.74
N ASP A 64 -37.20 -41.21 -18.13
CA ASP A 64 -37.57 -41.74 -19.46
C ASP A 64 -36.43 -42.27 -20.34
N LEU A 65 -36.01 -43.49 -20.05
CA LEU A 65 -35.65 -44.50 -21.06
C LEU A 65 -35.72 -45.89 -20.42
N ASN A 66 -36.93 -46.37 -20.13
CA ASN A 66 -37.12 -47.81 -19.94
C ASN A 66 -38.53 -48.25 -20.35
N ASN A 67 -38.69 -48.48 -21.65
CA ASN A 67 -39.68 -49.41 -22.20
C ASN A 67 -39.13 -49.97 -23.52
N ASN A 68 -38.40 -51.08 -23.42
CA ASN A 68 -38.70 -52.30 -24.16
C ASN A 68 -37.66 -53.38 -23.84
N SER A 69 -38.17 -54.55 -23.48
CA SER A 69 -37.43 -55.79 -23.29
C SER A 69 -36.64 -56.18 -24.54
N ASP A 70 -35.37 -56.56 -24.38
CA ASP A 70 -34.91 -57.83 -24.94
C ASP A 70 -33.60 -58.34 -24.31
N SER A 71 -33.58 -59.66 -24.21
CA SER A 71 -32.48 -60.53 -23.81
C SER A 71 -31.13 -60.14 -24.42
N GLN A 72 -30.10 -59.94 -23.57
CA GLN A 72 -28.74 -60.42 -23.87
C GLN A 72 -27.80 -60.37 -22.64
N ARG A 73 -27.53 -61.57 -22.13
CA ARG A 73 -26.25 -62.07 -21.57
C ARG A 73 -25.17 -61.02 -21.27
N ALA A 74 -24.88 -60.84 -19.98
CA ALA A 74 -23.74 -60.10 -19.46
C ALA A 74 -22.42 -60.52 -20.14
N LYS A 75 -21.77 -59.56 -20.80
CA LYS A 75 -20.34 -59.62 -21.15
C LYS A 75 -19.61 -58.78 -20.12
N GLU A 76 -18.73 -59.44 -19.36
CA GLU A 76 -17.66 -58.80 -18.60
C GLU A 76 -16.83 -57.90 -19.53
N VAL A 77 -16.71 -56.62 -19.17
CA VAL A 77 -15.69 -55.72 -19.73
C VAL A 77 -14.66 -55.49 -18.63
N SER A 78 -13.53 -56.18 -18.79
CA SER A 78 -12.30 -56.03 -18.03
C SER A 78 -11.69 -54.65 -18.28
N ILE A 79 -11.59 -53.82 -17.24
CA ILE A 79 -10.72 -52.65 -17.21
C ILE A 79 -9.36 -53.11 -16.68
N LYS A 80 -8.38 -53.21 -17.58
CA LYS A 80 -6.97 -53.42 -17.24
C LYS A 80 -6.38 -52.13 -16.68
N GLU A 81 -6.31 -52.01 -15.35
CA GLU A 81 -5.33 -51.14 -14.71
C GLU A 81 -3.99 -51.88 -14.64
N THR A 82 -3.00 -51.36 -15.36
CA THR A 82 -1.64 -51.92 -15.36
C THR A 82 -0.89 -51.31 -14.18
N VAL A 83 -0.78 -52.07 -13.10
CA VAL A 83 0.08 -51.76 -11.96
C VAL A 83 1.54 -52.01 -12.35
N GLY A 84 2.30 -50.94 -12.51
CA GLY A 84 3.76 -50.97 -12.65
C GLY A 84 4.41 -50.34 -11.42
N ILE A 85 4.89 -51.19 -10.51
CA ILE A 85 5.73 -50.80 -9.37
C ILE A 85 7.14 -50.48 -9.89
N HIS A 86 7.57 -49.22 -9.78
CA HIS A 86 9.00 -48.93 -9.69
C HIS A 86 9.31 -47.62 -8.94
N GLY A 87 9.94 -47.77 -7.78
CA GLY A 87 11.09 -46.98 -7.37
C GLY A 87 10.83 -45.54 -6.90
N SER A 88 10.92 -45.34 -5.59
CA SER A 88 11.17 -44.06 -4.96
C SER A 88 12.31 -43.30 -5.64
N ARG A 89 12.00 -42.15 -6.22
CA ARG A 89 13.00 -41.09 -6.45
C ARG A 89 12.34 -39.78 -6.07
N TYR A 90 12.94 -39.15 -5.06
CA TYR A 90 12.69 -37.78 -4.65
C TYR A 90 12.40 -36.89 -5.85
N THR A 91 11.13 -36.52 -6.04
CA THR A 91 10.78 -35.37 -6.86
C THR A 91 11.09 -34.14 -6.02
N GLU A 92 12.27 -33.58 -6.28
CA GLU A 92 12.54 -32.17 -6.04
C GLU A 92 11.29 -31.36 -6.39
N SER A 93 10.86 -30.51 -5.46
CA SER A 93 9.84 -29.52 -5.70
C SER A 93 10.30 -28.62 -6.85
N VAL A 94 9.83 -28.92 -8.07
CA VAL A 94 9.93 -28.00 -9.19
C VAL A 94 9.17 -26.75 -8.76
N LYS A 95 9.92 -25.69 -8.44
CA LYS A 95 9.36 -24.35 -8.26
C LYS A 95 8.50 -24.07 -9.49
N PRO A 96 7.21 -23.69 -9.36
CA PRO A 96 6.41 -23.38 -10.52
C PRO A 96 7.13 -22.28 -11.30
N SER A 97 7.38 -22.53 -12.59
CA SER A 97 7.92 -21.53 -13.50
C SER A 97 6.99 -20.31 -13.49
N GLN A 98 7.59 -19.11 -13.56
CA GLN A 98 6.90 -17.83 -13.49
C GLN A 98 5.80 -17.65 -14.55
N GLU A 99 5.76 -18.50 -15.57
CA GLU A 99 4.90 -18.40 -16.75
C GLU A 99 3.49 -19.00 -16.57
N ASN A 100 3.24 -19.86 -15.57
CA ASN A 100 1.93 -20.48 -15.34
C ASN A 100 1.12 -19.85 -14.19
N GLN A 101 1.54 -18.70 -13.65
CA GLN A 101 0.77 -17.98 -12.62
C GLN A 101 -0.19 -16.98 -13.27
N LEU A 102 -1.49 -17.27 -13.22
CA LEU A 102 -2.58 -16.34 -13.61
C LEU A 102 -2.47 -14.99 -12.88
N ILE A 103 -2.02 -15.02 -11.63
CA ILE A 103 -1.78 -13.82 -10.82
C ILE A 103 -0.41 -13.25 -11.20
N ARG A 104 -0.41 -12.11 -11.90
CA ARG A 104 0.84 -11.38 -12.14
C ARG A 104 1.43 -10.91 -10.81
N LYS A 105 2.71 -11.26 -10.57
CA LYS A 105 3.51 -10.66 -9.51
C LYS A 105 3.69 -9.17 -9.84
N GLU A 106 3.53 -8.34 -8.83
CA GLU A 106 3.58 -6.87 -8.95
C GLU A 106 4.88 -6.43 -9.65
N GLU A 107 4.75 -5.71 -10.78
CA GLU A 107 5.88 -5.06 -11.44
C GLU A 107 6.42 -3.99 -10.51
N ARG A 108 7.62 -4.26 -10.02
CA ARG A 108 8.32 -3.40 -9.08
C ARG A 108 9.31 -2.58 -9.89
N GLU A 109 9.09 -1.27 -10.03
CA GLU A 109 10.16 -0.38 -10.48
C GLU A 109 11.31 -0.52 -9.46
N THR A 110 12.37 -1.20 -9.88
CA THR A 110 13.57 -1.43 -9.07
C THR A 110 14.53 -0.29 -9.36
N GLY A 111 14.43 0.78 -8.59
CA GLY A 111 15.31 1.94 -8.76
C GLY A 111 14.89 3.16 -7.97
N ASP A 112 15.79 4.13 -7.90
CA ASP A 112 15.47 5.47 -7.46
C ASP A 112 14.55 6.11 -8.50
N ALA A 113 13.23 6.17 -8.24
CA ALA A 113 12.27 6.85 -9.12
C ALA A 113 12.61 8.34 -9.31
N GLY A 114 13.57 8.86 -8.53
CA GLY A 114 14.16 10.17 -8.69
C GLY A 114 13.10 11.25 -8.55
N VAL A 115 13.08 12.19 -9.48
CA VAL A 115 12.14 13.32 -9.43
C VAL A 115 10.81 13.02 -10.14
N LYS A 116 10.67 11.88 -10.81
CA LYS A 116 9.50 11.55 -11.67
C LYS A 116 8.19 11.47 -10.88
N PRO A 117 8.09 10.78 -9.72
CA PRO A 117 6.83 10.71 -8.98
C PRO A 117 6.41 12.06 -8.38
N TYR A 118 7.38 12.91 -8.01
CA TYR A 118 7.10 14.27 -7.53
C TYR A 118 6.44 15.12 -8.63
N MET A 119 6.98 15.03 -9.84
CA MET A 119 6.49 15.76 -11.00
C MET A 119 5.13 15.25 -11.45
N LEU A 120 4.91 13.94 -11.37
CA LEU A 120 3.63 13.33 -11.66
C LEU A 120 2.52 13.90 -10.76
N TYR A 121 2.75 13.94 -9.45
CA TYR A 121 1.79 14.52 -8.51
C TYR A 121 1.56 16.01 -8.78
N LEU A 122 2.63 16.79 -8.94
CA LEU A 122 2.54 18.25 -9.12
C LEU A 122 2.00 18.69 -10.49
N ARG A 123 2.08 17.83 -11.52
CA ARG A 123 1.57 18.13 -12.88
C ARG A 123 0.04 18.04 -12.96
N GLN A 124 -0.60 17.34 -12.03
CA GLN A 124 -2.05 17.17 -12.01
C GLN A 124 -2.76 18.49 -11.73
N ASN A 125 -3.70 18.86 -12.60
CA ASN A 125 -4.70 19.91 -12.40
C ASN A 125 -4.17 21.23 -11.77
N LYS A 126 -3.14 21.83 -12.39
CA LYS A 126 -2.47 23.07 -11.93
C LYS A 126 -1.79 22.97 -10.56
N GLY A 127 -1.51 21.77 -10.05
CA GLY A 127 -0.85 21.55 -8.76
C GLY A 127 0.47 22.31 -8.59
N PHE A 128 1.26 22.43 -9.65
CA PHE A 128 2.51 23.19 -9.64
C PHE A 128 2.31 24.67 -9.28
N LEU A 129 1.21 25.29 -9.72
CA LEU A 129 0.91 26.70 -9.41
C LEU A 129 0.56 26.87 -7.93
N TYR A 130 -0.31 26.01 -7.39
CA TYR A 130 -0.68 26.06 -5.97
C TYR A 130 0.49 25.73 -5.05
N PHE A 131 1.34 24.77 -5.44
CA PHE A 131 2.56 24.46 -4.71
C PHE A 131 3.55 25.63 -4.72
N SER A 132 3.74 26.27 -5.88
CA SER A 132 4.61 27.46 -6.00
C SER A 132 4.08 28.62 -5.16
N PHE A 133 2.76 28.85 -5.15
CA PHE A 133 2.12 29.84 -4.27
C PHE A 133 2.37 29.54 -2.78
N CYS A 134 2.21 28.28 -2.36
CA CYS A 134 2.52 27.85 -0.98
C CYS A 134 3.99 28.05 -0.63
N ALA A 135 4.91 27.75 -1.55
CA ALA A 135 6.34 27.93 -1.37
C ALA A 135 6.70 29.41 -1.18
N ILE A 136 6.17 30.29 -2.04
CA ILE A 136 6.38 31.75 -1.95
C ILE A 136 5.82 32.29 -0.63
N SER A 137 4.59 31.92 -0.27
CA SER A 137 3.97 32.32 0.98
C SER A 137 4.79 31.88 2.21
N HIS A 138 5.37 30.67 2.18
CA HIS A 138 6.26 30.17 3.23
C HIS A 138 7.61 30.92 3.29
N ILE A 139 8.19 31.28 2.15
CA ILE A 139 9.41 32.09 2.08
C ILE A 139 9.16 33.48 2.69
N ILE A 140 8.02 34.12 2.36
CA ILE A 140 7.63 35.41 2.93
C ILE A 140 7.42 35.29 4.44
N PHE A 141 6.77 34.22 4.90
CA PHE A 141 6.59 33.93 6.33
C PHE A 141 7.94 33.82 7.07
N ILE A 142 8.90 33.06 6.53
CA ILE A 142 10.23 32.95 7.11
C ILE A 142 10.96 34.29 7.11
N ALA A 143 10.94 35.01 5.99
CA ALA A 143 11.60 36.32 5.86
C ALA A 143 11.02 37.33 6.87
N GLY A 144 9.70 37.32 7.06
CA GLY A 144 9.03 38.14 8.04
C GLY A 144 9.36 37.74 9.48
N GLN A 145 9.46 36.44 9.81
CA GLN A 145 9.93 35.99 11.13
C GLN A 145 11.37 36.43 11.42
N ILE A 146 12.27 36.29 10.44
CA ILE A 146 13.66 36.75 10.58
C ILE A 146 13.68 38.28 10.78
N SER A 147 12.90 39.02 10.00
CA SER A 147 12.79 40.48 10.13
C SER A 147 12.24 40.90 11.49
N GLN A 148 11.21 40.21 12.00
CA GLN A 148 10.62 40.42 13.31
C GLN A 148 11.66 40.22 14.43
N ASN A 149 12.38 39.10 14.38
CA ASN A 149 13.42 38.81 15.36
C ASN A 149 14.60 39.80 15.23
N SER A 150 14.97 40.19 14.00
CA SER A 150 16.08 41.11 13.74
C SER A 150 15.75 42.53 14.23
N TRP A 151 14.50 42.96 14.07
CA TRP A 151 14.01 44.22 14.60
C TRP A 151 14.09 44.27 16.13
N MET A 152 13.69 43.17 16.80
CA MET A 152 13.81 43.02 18.24
C MET A 152 15.28 43.06 18.68
N ALA A 153 16.15 42.29 18.02
CA ALA A 153 17.58 42.23 18.33
C ALA A 153 18.31 43.57 18.15
N ALA A 154 17.96 44.35 17.13
CA ALA A 154 18.58 45.64 16.87
C ALA A 154 18.16 46.73 17.88
N ASN A 155 16.89 46.74 18.30
CA ASN A 155 16.30 47.87 19.04
C ASN A 155 16.09 47.61 20.54
N VAL A 156 16.37 46.41 21.05
CA VAL A 156 16.17 46.07 22.46
C VAL A 156 17.01 46.94 23.41
N GLN A 157 18.15 47.46 22.95
CA GLN A 157 19.05 48.31 23.74
C GLN A 157 19.16 49.75 23.22
N ASN A 158 18.39 50.12 22.18
CA ASN A 158 18.43 51.47 21.64
C ASN A 158 17.58 52.42 22.51
N PRO A 159 18.19 53.43 23.16
CA PRO A 159 17.46 54.37 24.02
C PRO A 159 16.53 55.30 23.23
N ASP A 160 16.75 55.46 21.93
CA ASP A 160 15.97 56.35 21.05
C ASP A 160 14.61 55.77 20.65
N VAL A 161 14.38 54.47 20.87
CA VAL A 161 13.14 53.78 20.49
C VAL A 161 12.31 53.53 21.74
N SER A 162 11.16 54.20 21.85
CA SER A 162 10.18 53.92 22.91
C SER A 162 9.77 52.45 22.89
N THR A 163 9.68 51.83 24.07
CA THR A 163 9.20 50.44 24.26
C THR A 163 7.86 50.19 23.57
N LEU A 164 6.97 51.19 23.55
CA LEU A 164 5.67 51.09 22.87
C LEU A 164 5.84 50.95 21.35
N LYS A 165 6.77 51.69 20.73
CA LYS A 165 7.05 51.60 19.30
C LYS A 165 7.70 50.25 18.94
N LEU A 166 8.57 49.72 19.80
CA LEU A 166 9.18 48.40 19.64
C LEU A 166 8.12 47.30 19.57
N ILE A 167 7.22 47.27 20.57
CA ILE A 167 6.14 46.28 20.67
C ILE A 167 5.15 46.44 19.51
N TYR A 168 4.77 47.67 19.17
CA TYR A 168 3.82 47.94 18.09
C TYR A 168 4.31 47.41 16.74
N VAL A 169 5.56 47.70 16.37
CA VAL A 169 6.15 47.20 15.11
C VAL A 169 6.28 45.68 15.13
N TYR A 170 6.69 45.09 16.27
CA TYR A 170 6.78 43.65 16.43
C TYR A 170 5.43 42.95 16.21
N ILE A 171 4.34 43.48 16.78
CA ILE A 171 2.98 42.95 16.60
C ILE A 171 2.53 43.06 15.14
N ILE A 172 2.78 44.19 14.47
CA ILE A 172 2.40 44.36 13.06
C ILE A 172 3.07 43.31 12.17
N ILE A 173 4.37 43.11 12.31
CA ILE A 173 5.10 42.09 11.53
C ILE A 173 4.56 40.69 11.85
N GLY A 174 4.26 40.40 13.12
CA GLY A 174 3.65 39.15 13.56
C GLY A 174 2.28 38.88 12.94
N VAL A 175 1.40 39.89 12.92
CA VAL A 175 0.06 39.76 12.31
C VAL A 175 0.19 39.59 10.79
N CYS A 176 1.05 40.36 10.13
CA CYS A 176 1.30 40.21 8.69
C CYS A 176 1.80 38.81 8.34
N THR A 177 2.79 38.29 9.09
CA THR A 177 3.33 36.93 8.86
C THR A 177 2.31 35.84 9.15
N MET A 178 1.46 36.01 10.16
CA MET A 178 0.36 35.09 10.45
C MET A 178 -0.62 34.98 9.26
N LEU A 179 -0.93 36.10 8.58
CA LEU A 179 -1.78 36.08 7.39
C LEU A 179 -1.15 35.26 6.26
N PHE A 180 0.16 35.38 6.05
CA PHE A 180 0.87 34.52 5.09
C PHE A 180 0.82 33.05 5.51
N LEU A 181 1.03 32.74 6.79
CA LEU A 181 0.91 31.38 7.30
C LEU A 181 -0.48 30.77 7.04
N LEU A 182 -1.55 31.56 7.23
CA LEU A 182 -2.92 31.17 6.94
C LEU A 182 -3.16 30.96 5.43
N SER A 183 -2.63 31.86 4.60
CA SER A 183 -2.73 31.71 3.13
C SER A 183 -2.06 30.42 2.65
N ARG A 184 -0.92 30.03 3.24
CA ARG A 184 -0.24 28.76 2.97
C ARG A 184 -1.09 27.57 3.41
N SER A 185 -1.68 27.60 4.61
CA SER A 185 -2.53 26.49 5.07
C SER A 185 -3.76 26.28 4.19
N LEU A 186 -4.40 27.37 3.75
CA LEU A 186 -5.51 27.28 2.79
C LEU A 186 -5.05 26.77 1.43
N GLY A 187 -3.89 27.24 0.95
CA GLY A 187 -3.28 26.80 -0.31
C GLY A 187 -3.00 25.29 -0.35
N ILE A 188 -2.54 24.71 0.77
CA ILE A 188 -2.31 23.25 0.90
C ILE A 188 -3.60 22.47 0.72
N VAL A 189 -4.67 22.89 1.38
CA VAL A 189 -5.97 22.20 1.33
C VAL A 189 -6.52 22.25 -0.10
N VAL A 190 -6.44 23.41 -0.76
CA VAL A 190 -6.86 23.56 -2.17
C VAL A 190 -6.01 22.68 -3.10
N LEU A 191 -4.69 22.65 -2.92
CA LEU A 191 -3.79 21.77 -3.67
C LEU A 191 -4.18 20.30 -3.51
N GLY A 192 -4.42 19.85 -2.27
CA GLY A 192 -4.78 18.48 -1.96
C GLY A 192 -6.09 18.06 -2.62
N ILE A 193 -7.16 18.83 -2.42
CA ILE A 193 -8.49 18.52 -2.97
C ILE A 193 -8.47 18.51 -4.51
N GLN A 194 -7.84 19.51 -5.14
CA GLN A 194 -7.83 19.63 -6.60
C GLN A 194 -7.03 18.51 -7.26
N THR A 195 -5.91 18.10 -6.64
CA THR A 195 -5.05 17.01 -7.11
C THR A 195 -5.72 15.65 -6.89
N SER A 196 -6.24 15.41 -5.68
CA SER A 196 -7.01 14.23 -5.31
C SER A 196 -8.16 13.98 -6.28
N ARG A 197 -9.01 14.98 -6.52
CA ARG A 197 -10.17 14.83 -7.41
C ARG A 197 -9.78 14.49 -8.85
N SER A 198 -8.68 15.06 -9.33
CA SER A 198 -8.14 14.75 -10.67
C SER A 198 -7.62 13.31 -10.75
N LEU A 199 -6.81 12.91 -9.78
CA LEU A 199 -6.23 11.56 -9.70
C LEU A 199 -7.32 10.50 -9.55
N PHE A 200 -8.29 10.72 -8.66
CA PHE A 200 -9.42 9.82 -8.44
C PHE A 200 -10.25 9.65 -9.72
N SER A 201 -10.59 10.75 -10.41
CA SER A 201 -11.37 10.69 -11.64
C SER A 201 -10.64 9.96 -12.77
N GLN A 202 -9.33 10.16 -12.91
CA GLN A 202 -8.51 9.46 -13.91
C GLN A 202 -8.41 7.97 -13.59
N LEU A 203 -8.10 7.64 -12.33
CA LEU A 203 -8.00 6.25 -11.86
C LEU A 203 -9.31 5.49 -12.05
N LEU A 204 -10.44 6.11 -11.67
CA LEU A 204 -11.76 5.48 -11.78
C LEU A 204 -12.17 5.25 -13.25
N ASN A 205 -11.94 6.25 -14.12
CA ASN A 205 -12.20 6.11 -15.55
C ASN A 205 -11.33 5.01 -16.20
N SER A 206 -10.05 4.92 -15.79
CA SER A 206 -9.15 3.86 -16.23
C SER A 206 -9.65 2.47 -15.80
N PHE A 207 -10.11 2.31 -14.56
CA PHE A 207 -10.67 1.03 -14.09
C PHE A 207 -11.96 0.63 -14.82
N PHE A 208 -12.90 1.55 -15.02
CA PHE A 208 -14.15 1.22 -15.73
C PHE A 208 -13.94 0.90 -17.20
N ARG A 209 -12.85 1.40 -17.80
CA ARG A 209 -12.45 1.08 -19.17
C ARG A 209 -11.52 -0.12 -19.27
N ALA A 210 -11.08 -0.73 -18.17
CA ALA A 210 -10.13 -1.83 -18.22
C ALA A 210 -10.83 -3.15 -18.62
N PRO A 211 -10.17 -4.03 -19.40
CA PRO A 211 -10.77 -5.29 -19.83
C PRO A 211 -10.94 -6.29 -18.69
N MET A 212 -11.91 -7.20 -18.82
CA MET A 212 -12.10 -8.29 -17.84
C MET A 212 -10.84 -9.13 -17.61
N SER A 213 -9.95 -9.28 -18.60
CA SER A 213 -8.67 -9.96 -18.45
C SER A 213 -7.75 -9.34 -17.40
N PHE A 214 -7.83 -8.01 -17.20
CA PHE A 214 -7.10 -7.32 -16.14
C PHE A 214 -7.63 -7.72 -14.75
N PHE A 215 -8.95 -7.85 -14.59
CA PHE A 215 -9.57 -8.26 -13.32
C PHE A 215 -9.37 -9.75 -13.01
N ASP A 216 -9.31 -10.60 -14.04
CA ASP A 216 -8.98 -12.04 -13.88
C ASP A 216 -7.52 -12.24 -13.42
N SER A 217 -6.59 -11.40 -13.90
CA SER A 217 -5.15 -11.51 -13.60
C SER A 217 -4.71 -10.72 -12.37
N THR A 218 -5.51 -9.74 -11.94
CA THR A 218 -5.21 -8.88 -10.79
C THR A 218 -6.13 -9.22 -9.61
N PRO A 219 -5.57 -9.66 -8.46
CA PRO A 219 -6.39 -9.95 -7.28
C PRO A 219 -7.22 -8.74 -6.85
N LEU A 220 -8.50 -8.96 -6.56
CA LEU A 220 -9.43 -7.89 -6.15
C LEU A 220 -8.90 -7.09 -4.95
N GLY A 221 -8.25 -7.76 -3.98
CA GLY A 221 -7.64 -7.10 -2.82
C GLY A 221 -6.56 -6.08 -3.20
N ARG A 222 -5.85 -6.27 -4.31
CA ARG A 222 -4.84 -5.33 -4.81
C ARG A 222 -5.51 -4.07 -5.35
N VAL A 223 -6.53 -4.22 -6.19
CA VAL A 223 -7.32 -3.08 -6.72
C VAL A 223 -7.94 -2.29 -5.58
N LEU A 224 -8.55 -2.99 -4.61
CA LEU A 224 -9.14 -2.35 -3.44
C LEU A 224 -8.11 -1.61 -2.60
N SER A 225 -6.93 -2.18 -2.37
CA SER A 225 -5.85 -1.50 -1.64
C SER A 225 -5.35 -0.23 -2.35
N ARG A 226 -5.36 -0.21 -3.70
CA ARG A 226 -4.96 0.98 -4.48
C ARG A 226 -6.00 2.10 -4.38
N VAL A 227 -7.28 1.76 -4.54
CA VAL A 227 -8.38 2.73 -4.49
C VAL A 227 -8.68 3.20 -3.06
N SER A 228 -8.44 2.36 -2.05
CA SER A 228 -8.70 2.70 -0.65
C SER A 228 -7.45 3.24 0.05
N SER A 229 -6.45 2.39 0.33
CA SER A 229 -5.33 2.78 1.18
C SER A 229 -4.36 3.73 0.48
N ASP A 230 -3.95 3.43 -0.75
CA ASP A 230 -2.97 4.27 -1.44
C ASP A 230 -3.58 5.63 -1.80
N LEU A 231 -4.84 5.66 -2.29
CA LEU A 231 -5.54 6.91 -2.55
C LEU A 231 -5.76 7.73 -1.26
N SER A 232 -6.11 7.10 -0.13
CA SER A 232 -6.24 7.81 1.15
C SER A 232 -4.94 8.51 1.56
N ILE A 233 -3.77 7.91 1.29
CA ILE A 233 -2.46 8.54 1.53
C ILE A 233 -2.27 9.72 0.58
N VAL A 234 -2.62 9.57 -0.70
CA VAL A 234 -2.56 10.65 -1.70
C VAL A 234 -3.44 11.84 -1.30
N ASP A 235 -4.62 11.57 -0.76
CA ASP A 235 -5.62 12.59 -0.43
C ASP A 235 -5.31 13.32 0.87
N LEU A 236 -4.93 12.58 1.92
CA LEU A 236 -4.77 13.13 3.26
C LEU A 236 -3.33 13.45 3.60
N ASP A 237 -2.36 12.59 3.26
CA ASP A 237 -1.02 12.71 3.81
C ASP A 237 -0.06 13.51 2.91
N ILE A 238 -0.10 13.24 1.60
CA ILE A 238 0.85 13.82 0.64
C ILE A 238 0.84 15.35 0.59
N PRO A 239 -0.32 16.05 0.57
CA PRO A 239 -0.35 17.50 0.56
C PRO A 239 0.40 18.12 1.75
N PHE A 240 0.21 17.56 2.95
CA PHE A 240 0.93 18.01 4.14
C PHE A 240 2.39 17.61 4.11
N ALA A 241 2.73 16.39 3.67
CA ALA A 241 4.12 15.95 3.61
C ALA A 241 4.96 16.79 2.63
N PHE A 242 4.40 17.20 1.47
CA PHE A 242 5.07 18.09 0.54
C PHE A 242 5.43 19.42 1.18
N VAL A 243 4.44 20.08 1.80
CA VAL A 243 4.68 21.40 2.37
C VAL A 243 5.48 21.32 3.67
N PHE A 244 5.27 20.33 4.52
CA PHE A 244 6.14 20.16 5.70
C PHE A 244 7.58 19.85 5.30
N SER A 245 7.83 18.98 4.33
CA SER A 245 9.17 18.72 3.81
C SER A 245 9.83 20.01 3.29
N LEU A 246 9.11 20.80 2.48
CA LEU A 246 9.61 22.08 1.99
C LEU A 246 9.83 23.08 3.13
N SER A 247 8.84 23.26 4.00
CA SER A 247 8.84 24.25 5.07
C SER A 247 9.94 24.03 6.09
N THR A 248 10.17 22.78 6.48
CA THR A 248 11.18 22.39 7.47
C THR A 248 12.58 22.49 6.88
N SER A 249 12.75 22.12 5.61
CA SER A 249 14.01 22.30 4.89
C SER A 249 14.37 23.77 4.74
N LEU A 250 13.42 24.61 4.30
CA LEU A 250 13.61 26.06 4.22
C LEU A 250 13.91 26.65 5.60
N ASN A 251 13.24 26.21 6.67
CA ASN A 251 13.52 26.67 8.02
C ASN A 251 14.94 26.30 8.47
N ALA A 252 15.38 25.06 8.27
CA ALA A 252 16.72 24.60 8.62
C ALA A 252 17.82 25.41 7.91
N TYR A 253 17.67 25.62 6.59
CA TYR A 253 18.61 26.44 5.83
C TYR A 253 18.56 27.91 6.20
N SER A 254 17.38 28.43 6.54
CA SER A 254 17.22 29.82 6.97
C SER A 254 17.87 30.07 8.33
N ASN A 255 17.69 29.16 9.29
CA ASN A 255 18.35 29.23 10.60
C ASN A 255 19.88 29.22 10.44
N LEU A 256 20.39 28.38 9.52
CA LEU A 256 21.82 28.33 9.22
C LEU A 256 22.28 29.63 8.54
N GLY A 257 21.48 30.16 7.62
CA GLY A 257 21.73 31.43 6.95
C GLY A 257 21.81 32.60 7.93
N VAL A 258 20.87 32.72 8.88
CA VAL A 258 20.91 33.76 9.93
C VAL A 258 22.20 33.65 10.73
N LEU A 259 22.59 32.44 11.14
CA LEU A 259 23.82 32.23 11.91
C LEU A 259 25.08 32.66 11.13
N VAL A 260 25.13 32.32 9.83
CA VAL A 260 26.23 32.72 8.92
C VAL A 260 26.26 34.23 8.68
N VAL A 261 25.10 34.90 8.58
CA VAL A 261 25.04 36.36 8.41
C VAL A 261 25.55 37.09 9.64
N ILE A 262 25.21 36.62 10.84
CA ILE A 262 25.68 37.23 12.09
C ILE A 262 27.17 36.94 12.30
N THR A 263 27.61 35.70 12.06
CA THR A 263 29.00 35.29 12.20
C THR A 263 29.52 34.76 10.87
N TRP A 264 30.06 35.64 10.02
CA TRP A 264 30.53 35.26 8.68
C TRP A 264 31.63 34.19 8.72
N GLN A 265 32.42 34.13 9.80
CA GLN A 265 33.45 33.12 10.03
C GLN A 265 32.86 31.71 10.20
N ALA A 266 31.59 31.59 10.63
CA ALA A 266 30.90 30.30 10.74
C ALA A 266 30.69 29.63 9.38
N LEU A 267 30.84 30.37 8.26
CA LEU A 267 30.78 29.84 6.92
C LEU A 267 31.83 28.75 6.66
N PHE A 268 33.03 28.88 7.23
CA PHE A 268 34.10 27.90 7.05
C PHE A 268 33.75 26.52 7.64
N VAL A 269 32.96 26.48 8.71
CA VAL A 269 32.51 25.24 9.36
C VAL A 269 31.19 24.76 8.77
N SER A 270 30.31 25.68 8.35
CA SER A 270 28.98 25.31 7.80
C SER A 270 29.05 24.67 6.41
N VAL A 271 29.98 25.09 5.55
CA VAL A 271 30.16 24.50 4.20
C VAL A 271 30.49 23.00 4.25
N PRO A 272 31.54 22.53 4.95
CA PRO A 272 31.83 21.09 5.04
C PRO A 272 30.70 20.33 5.75
N MET A 273 30.03 20.95 6.74
CA MET A 273 28.85 20.37 7.38
C MET A 273 27.72 20.10 6.39
N ILE A 274 27.39 21.06 5.51
CA ILE A 274 26.34 20.88 4.50
C ILE A 274 26.67 19.74 3.54
N VAL A 275 27.93 19.63 3.11
CA VAL A 275 28.38 18.54 2.22
C VAL A 275 28.25 17.19 2.93
N LEU A 276 28.75 17.08 4.16
CA LEU A 276 28.63 15.86 4.97
C LEU A 276 27.17 15.49 5.23
N ARG A 277 26.31 16.47 5.49
CA ARG A 277 24.86 16.27 5.67
C ARG A 277 24.23 15.69 4.41
N ILE A 278 24.49 16.27 3.23
CA ILE A 278 23.94 15.75 1.96
C ILE A 278 24.39 14.32 1.71
N TRP A 279 25.66 14.01 2.01
CA TRP A 279 26.21 12.67 1.85
C TRP A 279 25.56 11.65 2.82
N LEU A 280 25.49 11.98 4.11
CA LEU A 280 24.82 11.17 5.13
C LEU A 280 23.34 10.97 4.80
N GLN A 281 22.66 12.02 4.33
CA GLN A 281 21.26 11.95 3.96
C GLN A 281 21.02 10.97 2.80
N ARG A 282 21.85 10.99 1.75
CA ARG A 282 21.74 10.03 0.64
C ARG A 282 21.96 8.60 1.11
N TYR A 283 22.97 8.38 1.96
CA TYR A 283 23.29 7.07 2.52
C TYR A 283 22.15 6.52 3.40
N TYR A 284 21.62 7.38 4.28
CA TYR A 284 20.48 7.03 5.13
C TYR A 284 19.24 6.73 4.30
N LEU A 285 18.91 7.57 3.32
CA LEU A 285 17.69 7.42 2.53
C LEU A 285 17.72 6.17 1.64
N ALA A 286 18.89 5.73 1.16
CA ALA A 286 19.03 4.44 0.49
C ALA A 286 18.75 3.26 1.46
N SER A 287 19.33 3.31 2.65
CA SER A 287 19.19 2.25 3.66
C SER A 287 17.77 2.18 4.25
N ALA A 288 17.21 3.34 4.60
CA ALA A 288 15.88 3.47 5.21
C ALA A 288 14.78 2.97 4.28
N ARG A 289 14.90 3.22 2.97
CA ARG A 289 13.95 2.71 1.96
C ARG A 289 13.91 1.18 1.94
N GLU A 290 15.07 0.54 1.86
CA GLU A 290 15.17 -0.92 1.89
C GLU A 290 14.66 -1.52 3.20
N LEU A 291 14.90 -0.84 4.31
CA LEU A 291 14.44 -1.30 5.61
C LEU A 291 12.92 -1.17 5.78
N MET A 292 12.34 -0.08 5.28
CA MET A 292 10.88 0.08 5.22
C MET A 292 10.23 -0.95 4.30
N ARG A 293 10.92 -1.31 3.22
CA ARG A 293 10.51 -2.37 2.29
C ARG A 293 10.42 -3.72 2.99
N ILE A 294 11.46 -4.10 3.73
CA ILE A 294 11.48 -5.34 4.51
C ILE A 294 10.36 -5.31 5.56
N ASN A 295 10.25 -4.22 6.33
CA ASN A 295 9.22 -4.03 7.35
C ASN A 295 7.78 -4.17 6.79
N GLY A 296 7.53 -3.63 5.59
CA GLY A 296 6.24 -3.79 4.92
C GLY A 296 5.94 -5.25 4.56
N THR A 297 6.92 -5.98 4.03
CA THR A 297 6.75 -7.39 3.65
C THR A 297 6.58 -8.32 4.85
N THR A 298 7.33 -8.12 5.94
CA THR A 298 7.23 -8.93 7.16
C THR A 298 5.90 -8.70 7.86
N LYS A 299 5.44 -7.45 7.92
CA LYS A 299 4.14 -7.10 8.49
C LYS A 299 2.98 -7.74 7.73
N SER A 300 3.04 -7.76 6.39
CA SER A 300 2.03 -8.42 5.56
C SER A 300 2.02 -9.93 5.78
N ALA A 301 3.19 -10.59 5.83
CA ALA A 301 3.27 -12.03 6.09
C ALA A 301 2.65 -12.42 7.44
N LEU A 302 2.90 -11.63 8.49
CA LEU A 302 2.29 -11.81 9.80
C LEU A 302 0.75 -11.66 9.75
N SER A 303 0.26 -10.60 9.09
CA SER A 303 -1.19 -10.36 8.96
C SER A 303 -1.88 -11.46 8.15
N ASN A 304 -1.24 -11.97 7.10
CA ASN A 304 -1.78 -13.05 6.28
C ASN A 304 -1.87 -14.36 7.08
N HIS A 305 -0.82 -14.72 7.81
CA HIS A 305 -0.81 -15.92 8.66
C HIS A 305 -1.89 -15.85 9.75
N LEU A 306 -2.10 -14.68 10.36
CA LEU A 306 -3.20 -14.45 11.30
C LEU A 306 -4.57 -14.60 10.63
N GLY A 307 -4.76 -14.02 9.45
CA GLY A 307 -6.01 -14.16 8.69
C GLY A 307 -6.34 -15.61 8.33
N GLU A 308 -5.34 -16.36 7.86
CA GLU A 308 -5.47 -17.79 7.55
C GLU A 308 -5.77 -18.62 8.80
N SER A 309 -5.08 -18.32 9.91
CA SER A 309 -5.30 -19.00 11.19
C SER A 309 -6.70 -18.76 11.76
N ILE A 310 -7.24 -17.54 11.63
CA ILE A 310 -8.62 -17.22 12.05
C ILE A 310 -9.63 -17.96 11.17
N SER A 311 -9.46 -17.92 9.85
CA SER A 311 -10.36 -18.62 8.92
C SER A 311 -10.31 -20.14 9.09
N GLY A 312 -9.15 -20.70 9.41
CA GLY A 312 -8.94 -22.14 9.62
C GLY A 312 -9.03 -22.57 11.09
N ALA A 313 -9.53 -21.73 12.00
CA ALA A 313 -9.44 -21.97 13.44
C ALA A 313 -10.15 -23.27 13.89
N THR A 314 -11.23 -23.68 13.21
CA THR A 314 -11.90 -24.97 13.47
C THR A 314 -11.05 -26.15 13.02
N THR A 315 -10.47 -26.07 11.82
CA THR A 315 -9.59 -27.10 11.26
C THR A 315 -8.33 -27.28 12.09
N ILE A 316 -7.68 -26.19 12.51
CA ILE A 316 -6.45 -26.25 13.32
C ILE A 316 -6.73 -26.96 14.66
N ARG A 317 -7.85 -26.62 15.31
CA ARG A 317 -8.30 -27.26 16.55
C ARG A 317 -8.71 -28.72 16.35
N ALA A 318 -9.39 -29.04 15.24
CA ALA A 318 -9.79 -30.41 14.92
C ALA A 318 -8.59 -31.33 14.68
N PHE A 319 -7.47 -30.79 14.19
CA PHE A 319 -6.22 -31.54 14.00
C PHE A 319 -5.23 -31.38 15.17
N GLU A 320 -5.59 -30.72 16.27
CA GLU A 320 -4.75 -30.51 17.47
C GLU A 320 -3.33 -30.00 17.13
N ASN A 321 -3.25 -29.05 16.20
CA ASN A 321 -1.98 -28.51 15.68
C ASN A 321 -1.73 -27.05 16.11
N GLU A 322 -2.32 -26.60 17.21
CA GLU A 322 -2.22 -25.22 17.70
C GLU A 322 -0.78 -24.79 17.97
N ASP A 323 0.01 -25.64 18.63
CA ASP A 323 1.40 -25.34 19.01
C ASP A 323 2.27 -25.04 17.79
N ARG A 324 2.04 -25.76 16.68
CA ARG A 324 2.76 -25.53 15.43
C ARG A 324 2.46 -24.15 14.85
N PHE A 325 1.18 -23.77 14.82
CA PHE A 325 0.75 -22.45 14.35
C PHE A 325 1.20 -21.34 15.30
N PHE A 326 1.19 -21.58 16.61
CA PHE A 326 1.65 -20.64 17.63
C PHE A 326 3.15 -20.38 17.51
N ALA A 327 3.97 -21.43 17.43
CA ALA A 327 5.41 -21.31 17.20
C ALA A 327 5.72 -20.60 15.88
N LYS A 328 4.94 -20.88 14.82
CA LYS A 328 5.08 -20.19 13.54
C LYS A 328 4.74 -18.69 13.64
N ASN A 329 3.72 -18.35 14.40
CA ASN A 329 3.33 -16.97 14.64
C ASN A 329 4.43 -16.20 15.41
N LEU A 330 5.03 -16.82 16.43
CA LEU A 330 6.19 -16.25 17.14
C LEU A 330 7.38 -15.99 16.21
N ASP A 331 7.75 -16.95 15.35
CA ASP A 331 8.80 -16.77 14.32
C ASP A 331 8.52 -15.58 13.40
N LEU A 332 7.25 -15.38 13.00
CA LEU A 332 6.85 -14.25 12.18
C LEU A 332 6.89 -12.91 12.93
N ILE A 333 6.53 -12.90 14.21
CA ILE A 333 6.64 -11.71 15.08
C ILE A 333 8.11 -11.31 15.22
N ASP A 334 8.99 -12.24 15.53
CA ASP A 334 10.44 -11.98 15.69
C ASP A 334 11.05 -11.45 14.38
N LYS A 335 10.68 -12.07 13.24
CA LYS A 335 11.09 -11.59 11.91
C LYS A 335 10.59 -10.19 11.59
N ASN A 336 9.44 -9.79 12.12
CA ASN A 336 8.92 -8.43 11.94
C ASN A 336 9.55 -7.43 12.92
N ALA A 337 9.88 -7.84 14.14
CA ALA A 337 10.49 -6.99 15.15
C ALA A 337 11.94 -6.59 14.78
N SER A 338 12.70 -7.49 14.16
CA SER A 338 14.11 -7.23 13.83
C SER A 338 14.32 -6.06 12.83
N PRO A 339 13.65 -5.98 11.67
CA PRO A 339 13.73 -4.84 10.77
C PRO A 339 13.29 -3.52 11.41
N TYR A 340 12.27 -3.57 12.26
CA TYR A 340 11.80 -2.40 13.00
C TYR A 340 12.90 -1.86 13.94
N PHE A 341 13.56 -2.74 14.69
CA PHE A 341 14.68 -2.37 15.55
C PHE A 341 15.84 -1.75 14.77
N TYR A 342 16.23 -2.35 13.63
CA TYR A 342 17.26 -1.77 12.77
C TYR A 342 16.86 -0.39 12.22
N ASN A 343 15.58 -0.15 11.95
CA ASN A 343 15.08 1.13 11.44
C ASN A 343 15.16 2.21 12.51
N PHE A 344 14.79 1.87 13.74
CA PHE A 344 14.98 2.71 14.90
C PHE A 344 16.48 3.04 15.09
N ALA A 345 17.34 2.04 15.12
CA ALA A 345 18.79 2.24 15.30
C ALA A 345 19.42 3.09 14.19
N ALA A 346 19.01 2.92 12.92
CA ALA A 346 19.49 3.73 11.80
C ALA A 346 19.04 5.19 11.90
N THR A 347 17.82 5.42 12.39
CA THR A 347 17.28 6.78 12.63
C THR A 347 18.07 7.48 13.73
N GLU A 348 18.27 6.82 14.87
CA GLU A 348 19.06 7.34 15.99
C GLU A 348 20.52 7.62 15.62
N TRP A 349 21.14 6.71 14.83
CA TRP A 349 22.49 6.92 14.31
C TRP A 349 22.62 8.20 13.50
N LEU A 350 21.65 8.48 12.63
CA LEU A 350 21.63 9.70 11.82
C LEU A 350 21.43 10.94 12.69
N ILE A 351 20.45 10.90 13.61
CA ILE A 351 20.16 12.00 14.54
C ILE A 351 21.43 12.37 15.28
N GLN A 352 22.07 11.43 15.95
CA GLN A 352 23.30 11.68 16.72
C GLN A 352 24.39 12.38 15.90
N ARG A 353 24.61 11.97 14.64
CA ARG A 353 25.62 12.60 13.76
C ARG A 353 25.26 14.04 13.40
N LEU A 354 23.98 14.32 13.14
CA LEU A 354 23.49 15.67 12.84
C LEU A 354 23.54 16.58 14.07
N GLU A 355 23.23 16.04 15.25
CA GLU A 355 23.33 16.79 16.50
C GLU A 355 24.78 17.23 16.75
N ILE A 356 25.74 16.31 16.64
CA ILE A 356 27.18 16.61 16.81
C ILE A 356 27.62 17.69 15.80
N MET A 357 27.18 17.61 14.55
CA MET A 357 27.47 18.59 13.52
C MET A 357 26.90 19.97 13.86
N SER A 358 25.63 20.04 14.26
CA SER A 358 24.97 21.28 14.64
C SER A 358 25.59 21.91 15.90
N ALA A 359 25.93 21.09 16.90
CA ALA A 359 26.63 21.51 18.10
C ALA A 359 28.01 22.06 17.78
N THR A 360 28.75 21.43 16.85
CA THR A 360 30.06 21.93 16.40
C THR A 360 29.95 23.32 15.76
N VAL A 361 28.95 23.55 14.89
CA VAL A 361 28.71 24.86 14.28
C VAL A 361 28.34 25.90 15.34
N LEU A 362 27.46 25.55 16.28
CA LEU A 362 27.07 26.42 17.39
C LEU A 362 28.26 26.77 18.29
N SER A 363 29.02 25.77 18.76
CA SER A 363 30.20 25.98 19.61
C SER A 363 31.26 26.84 18.93
N PHE A 364 31.52 26.61 17.64
CA PHE A 364 32.46 27.44 16.87
C PHE A 364 31.98 28.89 16.74
N SER A 365 30.69 29.09 16.41
CA SER A 365 30.11 30.44 16.32
C SER A 365 30.18 31.18 17.66
N ALA A 366 29.82 30.52 18.77
CA ALA A 366 29.93 31.07 20.12
C ALA A 366 31.37 31.42 20.50
N PHE A 367 32.34 30.59 20.13
CA PHE A 367 33.77 30.84 20.35
C PHE A 367 34.26 32.09 19.59
N VAL A 368 33.89 32.23 18.31
CA VAL A 368 34.23 33.41 17.49
C VAL A 368 33.61 34.68 18.07
N MET A 369 32.36 34.60 18.53
CA MET A 369 31.68 35.72 19.18
C MET A 369 32.36 36.13 20.50
N ALA A 370 32.86 35.15 21.28
CA ALA A 370 33.53 35.42 22.55
C ALA A 370 34.94 36.03 22.38
N ILE A 371 35.66 35.71 21.31
CA ILE A 371 37.00 36.24 21.02
C ILE A 371 36.95 37.64 20.40
N SER A 372 35.83 38.01 19.78
CA SER A 372 35.70 39.28 19.09
C SER A 372 35.75 40.47 20.08
N PRO A 373 36.39 41.60 19.71
CA PRO A 373 36.51 42.76 20.60
C PRO A 373 35.16 43.23 21.15
N GLN A 374 35.17 43.68 22.41
CA GLN A 374 33.98 44.21 23.07
C GLN A 374 33.38 45.36 22.23
N GLY A 375 32.09 45.25 21.91
CA GLY A 375 31.36 46.22 21.07
C GLY A 375 31.19 45.83 19.60
N THR A 376 31.78 44.72 19.13
CA THR A 376 31.62 44.26 17.72
C THR A 376 30.20 43.77 17.43
N PHE A 377 29.54 43.15 18.40
CA PHE A 377 28.18 42.62 18.28
C PHE A 377 27.27 43.26 19.32
N SER A 378 26.09 43.73 18.90
CA SER A 378 25.05 44.10 19.85
C SER A 378 24.56 42.84 20.59
N PRO A 379 24.39 42.88 21.92
CA PRO A 379 23.92 41.74 22.70
C PRO A 379 22.60 41.12 22.20
N GLY A 380 21.74 41.91 21.54
CA GLY A 380 20.52 41.39 20.92
C GLY A 380 20.80 40.45 19.74
N PHE A 381 21.78 40.76 18.88
CA PHE A 381 22.20 39.86 17.80
C PHE A 381 22.93 38.62 18.32
N VAL A 382 23.64 38.74 19.45
CA VAL A 382 24.24 37.59 20.13
C VAL A 382 23.15 36.61 20.61
N GLY A 383 22.11 37.13 21.28
CA GLY A 383 20.98 36.31 21.72
C GLY A 383 20.22 35.66 20.55
N MET A 384 20.07 36.38 19.44
CA MET A 384 19.52 35.84 18.20
C MET A 384 20.36 34.69 17.66
N ALA A 385 21.67 34.88 17.49
CA ALA A 385 22.57 33.86 16.94
C ALA A 385 22.51 32.56 17.77
N LEU A 386 22.54 32.67 19.11
CA LEU A 386 22.42 31.52 19.99
C LEU A 386 21.05 30.83 19.89
N SER A 387 19.96 31.59 19.82
CA SER A 387 18.60 31.03 19.70
C SER A 387 18.38 30.25 18.40
N TYR A 388 18.83 30.83 17.27
CA TYR A 388 18.78 30.17 15.96
C TYR A 388 19.75 29.00 15.88
N GLY A 389 20.94 29.12 16.46
CA GLY A 389 21.94 28.07 16.50
C GLY A 389 21.53 26.87 17.35
N LEU A 390 20.89 27.06 18.50
CA LEU A 390 20.30 25.98 19.31
C LEU A 390 19.16 25.27 18.55
N SER A 391 18.35 26.03 17.81
CA SER A 391 17.23 25.48 17.03
C SER A 391 17.67 24.71 15.77
N LEU A 392 18.93 24.85 15.33
CA LEU A 392 19.45 24.18 14.14
C LEU A 392 19.33 22.67 14.19
N ASN A 393 19.62 22.07 15.35
CA ASN A 393 19.57 20.63 15.55
C ASN A 393 18.16 20.10 15.20
N ILE A 394 17.15 20.62 15.91
CA ILE A 394 15.75 20.20 15.76
C ILE A 394 15.28 20.42 14.32
N SER A 395 15.60 21.58 13.72
CA SER A 395 15.20 21.87 12.34
C SER A 395 15.83 20.91 11.32
N PHE A 396 17.09 20.49 11.50
CA PHE A 396 17.73 19.54 10.59
C PHE A 396 17.16 18.12 10.71
N VAL A 397 16.98 17.64 11.94
CA VAL A 397 16.40 16.31 12.19
C VAL A 397 15.00 16.24 11.59
N PHE A 398 14.16 17.23 11.90
CA PHE A 398 12.79 17.28 11.41
C PHE A 398 12.72 17.44 9.89
N SER A 399 13.63 18.21 9.28
CA SER A 399 13.75 18.33 7.82
C SER A 399 14.00 16.97 7.15
N ILE A 400 14.94 16.18 7.65
CA ILE A 400 15.24 14.87 7.04
C ILE A 400 14.09 13.89 7.27
N GLN A 401 13.48 13.88 8.45
CA GLN A 401 12.35 13.01 8.74
C GLN A 401 11.16 13.32 7.82
N CYS A 402 10.82 14.60 7.61
CA CYS A 402 9.77 15.00 6.68
C CYS A 402 10.11 14.63 5.22
N GLN A 403 11.36 14.78 4.79
CA GLN A 403 11.79 14.38 3.44
C GLN A 403 11.70 12.86 3.23
N CYS A 404 12.07 12.07 4.24
CA CYS A 404 11.94 10.61 4.18
C CYS A 404 10.47 10.19 4.18
N ASN A 405 9.63 10.79 5.03
CA ASN A 405 8.21 10.53 5.06
C ASN A 405 7.55 10.85 3.70
N LEU A 406 7.91 12.00 3.10
CA LEU A 406 7.44 12.36 1.76
C LEU A 406 7.88 11.33 0.71
N ALA A 407 9.15 10.93 0.71
CA ALA A 407 9.65 9.93 -0.25
C ALA A 407 8.90 8.58 -0.12
N ASN A 408 8.55 8.18 1.10
CA ASN A 408 7.81 6.95 1.35
C ASN A 408 6.36 7.02 0.89
N GLN A 409 5.66 8.11 1.23
CA GLN A 409 4.26 8.31 0.83
C GLN A 409 4.12 8.46 -0.69
N LEU A 410 5.14 9.01 -1.35
CA LEU A 410 5.16 9.18 -2.79
C LEU A 410 5.14 7.84 -3.56
N ILE A 411 5.57 6.74 -2.94
CA ILE A 411 5.46 5.38 -3.50
C ILE A 411 3.99 5.02 -3.72
N SER A 412 3.06 5.52 -2.90
CA SER A 412 1.62 5.34 -3.12
C SER A 412 1.13 6.05 -4.38
N VAL A 413 1.67 7.25 -4.71
CA VAL A 413 1.35 7.95 -5.97
C VAL A 413 1.81 7.14 -7.18
N GLU A 414 3.04 6.62 -7.12
CA GLU A 414 3.59 5.81 -8.20
C GLU A 414 2.76 4.54 -8.43
N ARG A 415 2.38 3.87 -7.33
CA ARG A 415 1.50 2.70 -7.36
C ARG A 415 0.11 3.01 -7.90
N VAL A 416 -0.47 4.17 -7.60
CA VAL A 416 -1.74 4.62 -8.20
C VAL A 416 -1.55 4.90 -9.69
N ASN A 417 -0.44 5.53 -10.08
CA ASN A 417 -0.13 5.88 -11.46
C ASN A 417 -0.04 4.69 -12.40
N GLN A 418 0.48 3.55 -11.93
CA GLN A 418 0.51 2.31 -12.69
C GLN A 418 -0.89 1.88 -13.18
N TYR A 419 -1.96 2.29 -12.49
CA TYR A 419 -3.35 1.97 -12.84
C TYR A 419 -4.09 3.14 -13.50
N MET A 420 -3.44 4.30 -13.69
CA MET A 420 -4.08 5.44 -14.38
C MET A 420 -4.04 5.29 -15.90
N ASP A 421 -3.07 4.56 -16.43
CA ASP A 421 -2.90 4.31 -17.86
C ASP A 421 -3.06 2.81 -18.18
N LEU A 422 -4.18 2.21 -17.76
CA LEU A 422 -4.51 0.84 -18.16
C LEU A 422 -4.91 0.79 -19.64
N GLN A 423 -4.69 -0.36 -20.27
CA GLN A 423 -5.20 -0.59 -21.63
C GLN A 423 -6.73 -0.52 -21.60
N SER A 424 -7.29 0.49 -22.28
CA SER A 424 -8.74 0.66 -22.40
C SER A 424 -9.33 -0.39 -23.34
N GLU A 425 -10.49 -0.92 -22.99
CA GLU A 425 -11.41 -1.58 -23.92
C GLU A 425 -11.79 -0.63 -25.06
N ALA A 426 -12.32 -1.20 -26.14
CA ALA A 426 -12.82 -0.45 -27.28
C ALA A 426 -13.85 0.60 -26.83
N ALA A 427 -13.97 1.68 -27.59
CA ALA A 427 -14.92 2.74 -27.28
C ALA A 427 -16.36 2.20 -27.19
N GLU A 428 -17.10 2.64 -26.17
CA GLU A 428 -18.47 2.21 -25.87
C GLU A 428 -19.42 2.37 -27.08
N ALA A 429 -19.25 3.45 -27.83
CA ALA A 429 -19.97 3.69 -29.07
C ALA A 429 -19.02 4.18 -30.15
N VAL A 430 -19.11 3.56 -31.32
CA VAL A 430 -18.50 4.05 -32.55
C VAL A 430 -19.60 4.71 -33.36
N GLU A 431 -19.69 6.04 -33.31
CA GLU A 431 -20.78 6.80 -33.97
C GLU A 431 -20.83 6.56 -35.49
N GLU A 432 -19.70 6.24 -36.11
CA GLU A 432 -19.63 5.91 -37.54
C GLU A 432 -20.36 4.62 -37.92
N ASN A 433 -20.57 3.69 -36.98
CA ASN A 433 -21.08 2.34 -37.29
C ASN A 433 -22.16 1.85 -36.29
N ARG A 434 -22.97 2.79 -35.79
CA ARG A 434 -24.02 2.50 -34.80
C ARG A 434 -25.23 1.81 -35.46
N PRO A 435 -25.69 0.65 -34.95
CA PRO A 435 -26.87 -0.01 -35.48
C PRO A 435 -28.14 0.82 -35.20
N LEU A 436 -29.20 0.54 -35.95
CA LEU A 436 -30.52 1.16 -35.76
C LEU A 436 -31.06 0.87 -34.35
N PRO A 437 -31.87 1.77 -33.76
CA PRO A 437 -32.43 1.59 -32.40
C PRO A 437 -33.25 0.30 -32.23
N ASP A 438 -33.85 -0.21 -33.30
CA ASP A 438 -34.67 -1.41 -33.29
C ASP A 438 -33.86 -2.72 -33.38
N TRP A 439 -32.52 -2.64 -33.35
CA TRP A 439 -31.65 -3.81 -33.36
C TRP A 439 -31.52 -4.44 -31.97
N PRO A 440 -31.50 -5.78 -31.84
CA PRO A 440 -31.66 -6.80 -32.89
C PRO A 440 -33.12 -7.20 -33.13
N GLN A 441 -33.57 -7.24 -34.39
CA GLN A 441 -34.96 -7.60 -34.76
C GLN A 441 -35.21 -9.12 -34.79
N ASP A 442 -34.32 -9.89 -35.43
CA ASP A 442 -34.54 -11.33 -35.67
C ASP A 442 -33.85 -12.25 -34.66
N GLY A 443 -32.99 -11.72 -33.79
CA GLY A 443 -32.28 -12.50 -32.77
C GLY A 443 -31.38 -13.64 -33.29
N ASN A 444 -31.12 -13.72 -34.60
CA ASN A 444 -30.35 -14.78 -35.22
C ASN A 444 -28.84 -14.54 -35.02
N VAL A 445 -28.14 -15.48 -34.36
CA VAL A 445 -26.70 -15.41 -34.09
C VAL A 445 -25.98 -16.46 -34.94
N GLU A 446 -25.22 -16.02 -35.94
CA GLU A 446 -24.41 -16.90 -36.78
C GLU A 446 -22.92 -16.75 -36.43
N ILE A 447 -22.33 -17.80 -35.86
CA ILE A 447 -20.91 -17.82 -35.47
C ILE A 447 -20.08 -18.42 -36.61
N ARG A 448 -19.26 -17.60 -37.27
CA ARG A 448 -18.37 -18.05 -38.35
C ARG A 448 -16.90 -17.99 -37.93
N ASN A 449 -16.23 -19.14 -37.84
CA ASN A 449 -14.79 -19.27 -37.56
C ASN A 449 -14.29 -18.48 -36.33
N LEU A 450 -15.10 -18.40 -35.27
CA LEU A 450 -14.73 -17.70 -34.04
C LEU A 450 -13.55 -18.40 -33.35
N LYS A 451 -12.52 -17.62 -33.03
CA LYS A 451 -11.37 -18.06 -32.22
C LYS A 451 -11.28 -17.18 -30.99
N VAL A 452 -11.40 -17.78 -29.81
CA VAL A 452 -11.29 -17.06 -28.54
C VAL A 452 -9.92 -17.36 -27.93
N ILE A 453 -9.17 -16.30 -27.61
CA ILE A 453 -7.84 -16.38 -27.01
C ILE A 453 -7.91 -15.64 -25.67
N ARG A 454 -7.80 -16.37 -24.55
CA ARG A 454 -7.95 -15.80 -23.20
C ARG A 454 -6.62 -15.32 -22.59
N CYS A 455 -5.52 -15.90 -23.05
CA CYS A 455 -4.15 -15.48 -22.80
C CYS A 455 -3.39 -15.77 -24.10
N GLU A 456 -2.38 -14.97 -24.46
CA GLU A 456 -1.57 -15.10 -25.69
C GLU A 456 -1.00 -16.52 -25.96
N TYR A 457 -1.16 -17.48 -25.04
CA TYR A 457 -0.59 -18.82 -25.10
C TYR A 457 -1.60 -19.98 -24.98
N ILE A 458 -2.92 -19.75 -24.94
CA ILE A 458 -3.91 -20.85 -24.88
C ILE A 458 -5.00 -20.63 -25.94
N HIS A 459 -4.95 -21.44 -27.01
CA HIS A 459 -5.98 -21.52 -28.03
C HIS A 459 -7.06 -22.51 -27.62
N ILE A 460 -8.28 -22.00 -27.41
CA ILE A 460 -9.46 -22.85 -27.26
C ILE A 460 -10.21 -22.78 -28.58
N HIS A 461 -10.20 -23.88 -29.34
CA HIS A 461 -11.03 -24.04 -30.52
C HIS A 461 -12.40 -24.53 -30.09
N LEU A 462 -13.42 -23.67 -30.28
CA LEU A 462 -14.81 -24.10 -30.22
C LEU A 462 -15.24 -24.43 -31.65
N THR A 463 -15.33 -25.72 -31.96
CA THR A 463 -15.99 -26.21 -33.18
C THR A 463 -17.48 -26.36 -32.90
N GLY A 464 -18.30 -25.57 -33.59
CA GLY A 464 -19.74 -25.78 -33.72
C GLY A 464 -20.06 -26.82 -34.76
#